data_AF-A0A3B9EY84-F1
#
_entry.id   AF-A0A3B9EY84-F1
#
_cell.length_a   1.000
_cell.length_b   1.000
_cell.length_c   1.000
_cell.angle_alpha   90.00
_cell.angle_beta   90.00
_cell.angle_gamma   90.00
#
_symmetry.space_group_name_H-M   'P 1'
#
loop_
_entity.id
_entity.type
_entity.pdbx_description
1 polymer ?
#
loop_
_entity_poly.entity_id
_entity_poly.type
_entity_poly.pdbx_seq_one_letter_code
_entity_poly.pdbx_strand_id
1 'polypeptide(L)' 'GSWTILDDVEALIIPGDLKEALANYKNASEYFDSLSKSNKKILLYWVISAKRPETRQKRINEISECANQGQRPKQFR' A
#
# COMPACT_ATOMS: atom_id res chain seq x y z
N GLY A 1 -11.45 -19.48 -2.62
CA GLY A 1 -10.70 -19.31 -3.88
C GLY A 1 -10.10 -17.92 -3.92
N SER A 2 -8.88 -17.76 -4.43
CA SER A 2 -8.08 -16.51 -4.47
C SER A 2 -8.63 -15.38 -5.36
N TRP A 3 -9.96 -15.30 -5.55
CA TRP A 3 -10.61 -14.36 -6.45
C TRP A 3 -11.04 -13.05 -5.76
N THR A 4 -11.26 -13.06 -4.44
CA THR A 4 -11.70 -11.87 -3.70
C THR A 4 -10.61 -10.81 -3.52
N ILE A 5 -9.36 -11.23 -3.31
CA ILE A 5 -8.28 -10.32 -2.94
C ILE A 5 -7.83 -9.46 -4.13
N LEU A 6 -7.91 -9.99 -5.34
CA LEU A 6 -7.63 -9.23 -6.58
C LEU A 6 -8.75 -8.23 -6.88
N ASP A 7 -10.00 -8.57 -6.55
CA ASP A 7 -11.15 -7.67 -6.70
C ASP A 7 -11.01 -6.44 -5.77
N ASP A 8 -10.56 -6.64 -4.53
CA ASP A 8 -10.25 -5.53 -3.61
C ASP A 8 -9.17 -4.58 -4.18
N VAL A 9 -8.14 -5.12 -4.82
CA VAL A 9 -7.10 -4.31 -5.48
C VAL A 9 -7.68 -3.56 -6.68
N GLU A 10 -8.51 -4.24 -7.48
CA GLU A 10 -9.18 -3.66 -8.64
C GLU A 10 -10.13 -2.52 -8.25
N ALA A 11 -10.85 -2.70 -7.14
CA ALA A 11 -11.76 -1.75 -6.51
C ALA A 11 -11.03 -0.65 -5.71
N LEU A 12 -9.69 -0.69 -5.65
CA LEU A 12 -8.84 0.26 -4.89
C LEU A 12 -9.19 0.30 -3.39
N ILE A 13 -9.64 -0.82 -2.84
CA ILE A 13 -9.91 -0.99 -1.42
C ILE A 13 -8.56 -0.99 -0.68
N ILE A 14 -8.35 0.03 0.15
CA ILE A 14 -7.16 0.13 1.00
C ILE A 14 -7.37 -0.76 2.22
N PRO A 15 -6.51 -1.76 2.48
CA PRO A 15 -6.63 -2.59 3.67
C PRO A 15 -6.44 -1.74 4.93
N GLY A 16 -7.16 -2.10 6.00
CA GLY A 16 -7.13 -1.38 7.28
C GLY A 16 -5.72 -1.14 7.78
N ASP A 17 -4.87 -2.16 7.76
CA ASP A 17 -3.47 -2.07 8.21
C ASP A 17 -2.66 -1.01 7.45
N LEU A 18 -2.85 -0.91 6.12
CA LEU A 18 -2.16 0.09 5.30
C LEU A 18 -2.74 1.48 5.56
N LYS A 19 -4.05 1.59 5.71
CA LYS A 19 -4.71 2.86 6.02
C LYS A 19 -4.25 3.41 7.37
N GLU A 20 -4.12 2.55 8.39
CA GLU A 20 -3.62 2.94 9.71
C GLU A 20 -2.16 3.40 9.63
N ALA A 21 -1.30 2.67 8.92
CA ALA A 21 0.09 3.07 8.75
C ALA A 21 0.23 4.40 7.97
N LEU A 22 -0.57 4.60 6.92
CA LEU A 22 -0.63 5.88 6.20
C LEU A 22 -1.20 7.01 7.07
N ALA A 23 -2.16 6.72 7.95
CA ALA A 23 -2.75 7.70 8.86
C ALA A 23 -1.77 8.17 9.95
N ASN A 24 -0.75 7.37 10.29
CA ASN A 24 0.33 7.79 11.18
C ASN A 24 1.20 8.91 10.58
N TYR A 25 1.18 9.08 9.26
CA TYR A 25 1.98 10.09 8.56
C TYR A 25 1.09 10.99 7.70
N LYS A 26 0.95 12.28 8.08
CA LYS A 26 0.13 13.25 7.35
C LYS A 26 0.47 13.31 5.85
N ASN A 27 1.77 13.34 5.51
CA ASN A 27 2.21 13.42 4.11
C ASN A 27 2.01 12.11 3.36
N ALA A 28 2.04 10.96 4.04
CA ALA A 28 1.90 9.67 3.38
C ALA A 28 0.50 9.46 2.82
N SER A 29 -0.53 9.88 3.56
CA SER A 29 -1.93 9.82 3.12
C SER A 29 -2.16 10.69 1.88
N GLU A 30 -1.66 11.92 1.89
CA GLU A 30 -1.77 12.85 0.74
C GLU A 30 -0.99 12.35 -0.47
N TYR A 31 0.24 11.86 -0.27
CA TYR A 31 1.03 11.26 -1.34
C TYR A 31 0.34 10.04 -1.93
N PHE A 32 -0.15 9.13 -1.09
CA PHE A 32 -0.85 7.94 -1.55
C PHE A 32 -2.10 8.33 -2.34
N ASP A 33 -2.85 9.35 -1.91
CA ASP A 33 -4.02 9.83 -2.64
C ASP A 33 -3.66 10.44 -4.01
N SER A 34 -2.54 11.16 -4.08
CA SER A 34 -1.98 11.73 -5.30
C SER A 34 -1.52 10.68 -6.33
N LEU A 35 -1.27 9.43 -5.91
CA LEU A 35 -0.87 8.35 -6.83
C LEU A 35 -1.99 7.99 -7.82
N SER A 36 -1.60 7.77 -9.07
CA SER A 36 -2.49 7.21 -10.10
C SER A 36 -3.05 5.84 -9.68
N LYS A 37 -4.24 5.51 -10.19
CA LYS A 37 -4.93 4.21 -9.94
C LYS A 37 -3.99 3.01 -10.15
N SER A 38 -3.18 3.02 -11.20
CA SER A 38 -2.20 1.95 -11.48
C SER A 38 -1.14 1.80 -10.39
N ASN A 39 -0.59 2.91 -9.89
CA ASN A 39 0.39 2.88 -8.79
C ASN A 39 -0.25 2.38 -7.49
N LYS A 40 -1.46 2.86 -7.17
CA LYS A 40 -2.24 2.37 -6.03
C LYS A 40 -2.46 0.85 -6.13
N LYS A 41 -2.88 0.35 -7.30
CA LYS A 41 -3.05 -1.09 -7.56
C LYS A 41 -1.77 -1.89 -7.34
N ILE A 42 -0.63 -1.42 -7.85
CA ILE A 42 0.67 -2.09 -7.68
C ILE A 42 1.07 -2.17 -6.20
N LEU A 43 0.91 -1.09 -5.45
CA LEU A 43 1.24 -1.06 -4.02
C LEU A 43 0.31 -1.97 -3.21
N LEU A 44 -1.00 -1.91 -3.47
CA LEU A 44 -1.99 -2.79 -2.83
C LEU A 44 -1.68 -4.25 -3.14
N TYR A 45 -1.43 -4.58 -4.41
CA TYR A 45 -1.00 -5.92 -4.84
C TYR A 45 0.27 -6.37 -4.12
N TRP A 46 1.25 -5.48 -3.94
CA TRP A 46 2.47 -5.82 -3.23
C TRP A 46 2.22 -6.15 -1.76
N VAL A 47 1.32 -5.43 -1.09
CA VAL A 47 0.92 -5.73 0.30
C VAL A 47 0.14 -7.04 0.38
N ILE A 48 -0.87 -7.24 -0.48
CA ILE A 48 -1.71 -8.45 -0.44
C ILE A 48 -0.96 -9.73 -0.90
N SER A 49 0.07 -9.57 -1.73
CA SER A 49 0.94 -10.67 -2.18
C SER A 49 1.80 -11.23 -1.05
N ALA A 50 2.00 -10.47 0.04
CA ALA A 50 2.71 -10.94 1.22
C ALA A 50 1.85 -11.93 2.01
N LYS A 51 2.11 -13.23 1.85
CA LYS A 51 1.43 -14.31 2.58
C LYS A 51 1.73 -14.34 4.09
N ARG A 52 2.88 -13.80 4.50
CA ARG A 52 3.31 -13.76 5.91
C ARG A 52 2.95 -12.40 6.53
N PRO A 53 2.30 -12.37 7.72
CA PRO A 53 1.89 -11.12 8.37
C PRO A 53 3.10 -10.22 8.69
N GLU A 54 4.21 -10.80 9.10
CA GLU A 54 5.46 -10.06 9.37
C GLU A 54 5.97 -9.32 8.12
N THR A 55 5.96 -9.98 6.96
CA THR A 55 6.38 -9.38 5.69
C THR A 55 5.39 -8.33 5.22
N ARG A 56 4.08 -8.57 5.41
CA ARG A 56 3.03 -7.60 5.09
C ARG A 56 3.22 -6.31 5.88
N GLN A 57 3.42 -6.41 7.20
CA GLN A 57 3.67 -5.26 8.05
C GLN A 57 4.94 -4.49 7.63
N LYS A 58 6.01 -5.21 7.32
CA LYS A 58 7.26 -4.60 6.84
C LYS A 58 7.06 -3.81 5.55
N ARG A 59 6.31 -4.36 4.57
CA ARG A 59 5.97 -3.66 3.32
C ARG A 59 5.11 -2.43 3.58
N ILE A 60 4.11 -2.54 4.45
CA ILE A 60 3.22 -1.41 4.82
C ILE A 60 4.02 -0.28 5.45
N ASN A 61 4.92 -0.59 6.39
CA ASN A 61 5.78 0.40 7.02
C ASN A 61 6.69 1.06 5.98
N GLU A 62 7.28 0.28 5.07
CA GLU A 62 8.13 0.81 4.00
C GLU A 62 7.36 1.71 3.03
N ILE A 63 6.13 1.35 2.66
CA ILE A 63 5.23 2.20 1.87
C ILE A 63 4.95 3.51 2.60
N SER A 64 4.61 3.44 3.89
CA SER A 64 4.20 4.61 4.66
C SER A 64 5.37 5.57 4.89
N GLU A 65 6.56 5.05 5.18
CA GLU A 65 7.78 5.83 5.32
C GLU A 65 8.20 6.47 3.99
N CYS A 66 8.21 5.70 2.89
CA CYS A 66 8.54 6.24 1.57
C CYS A 66 7.51 7.29 1.14
N ALA A 67 6.22 7.02 1.34
CA ALA A 67 5.13 7.93 1.01
C ALA A 67 5.22 9.23 1.81
N ASN A 68 5.62 9.17 3.08
CA ASN A 68 5.89 10.35 3.89
C ASN A 68 7.03 11.21 3.31
N GLN A 69 7.99 10.58 2.63
CA GLN A 69 9.07 11.26 1.89
C GLN A 69 8.68 11.67 0.47
N GLY A 70 7.43 11.44 0.04
CA GLY A 70 6.97 11.68 -1.33
C GLY A 70 7.57 10.72 -2.36
N GLN A 71 7.96 9.52 -1.92
CA GLN A 71 8.64 8.53 -2.73
C GLN A 71 7.88 7.20 -2.73
N ARG A 72 8.06 6.41 -3.78
CA ARG A 72 7.61 5.02 -3.82
C ARG A 72 8.66 4.11 -3.16
N PRO A 73 8.27 2.94 -2.63
CA PRO A 73 9.20 1.94 -2.13
C PRO A 73 10.28 1.63 -3.15
N LYS A 74 11.48 1.24 -2.68
CA LYS A 74 12.63 0.93 -3.56
C LYS A 74 12.30 -0.07 -4.67
N GLN A 75 11.38 -0.99 -4.42
CA GLN A 75 10.96 -1.99 -5.39
C GLN A 75 10.16 -1.43 -6.58
N PHE A 76 9.64 -0.21 -6.49
CA PHE A 76 8.83 0.46 -7.51
C PHE A 76 9.35 1.86 -7.87
N ARG A 77 10.59 2.18 -7.46
CA ARG A 77 11.21 3.46 -7.71
C ARG A 77 11.66 3.56 -9.17
#